data_AF-A0A2J6T0V5-F1
#
_entry.id   AF-A0A2J6T0V5-F1
#
_cell.length_a   1.000
_cell.length_b   1.000
_cell.length_c   1.000
_cell.angle_alpha   90.00
_cell.angle_beta   90.00
_cell.angle_gamma   90.00
#
_symmetry.space_group_name_H-M   'P 1'
#
loop_
_entity.id
_entity.type
_entity.pdbx_description
1 polymer ?
#
loop_
_entity_poly.entity_id
_entity_poly.type
_entity_poly.pdbx_seq_one_letter_code
_entity_poly.pdbx_strand_id
1 'polypeptide(L)'
;MTWPALKKAFAQVLEKIPDSTKICLFVDGLDEYRMMDREKDYGQDEMHLLSFGTNDDFKAYPEGNWIRDGHQEIASIFQNIKKSNVKICVASRELAPFEAAFATTPRLRIHELTKADIHNYVYSRLMGEGREYFYDADEMKEIADTVVKHAEGVFLWVRLVVEELRKGQDDGDRIEDLCAKLIKLPKTLGGRDGLYMRMVDMSPSRDEAIKLFQLVLYHRNPPDLDVLFYAADDLYESDNSIMNFFNDQKSLALSAEIQNDRHLRAVKQEVKFFTIEQTKRNLDQLERRL
;
A
#
# COMPACT_ATOMS: atom_id res chain seq x y z
N MET A 1 25.46 -3.03 -9.12
CA MET A 1 26.12 -3.87 -8.09
C MET A 1 25.21 -5.08 -7.89
N THR A 2 25.72 -6.31 -8.03
CA THR A 2 24.89 -7.53 -7.89
C THR A 2 24.73 -7.91 -6.41
N TRP A 3 23.67 -8.65 -6.08
CA TRP A 3 23.43 -9.12 -4.71
C TRP A 3 24.60 -9.95 -4.14
N PRO A 4 25.20 -10.92 -4.87
CA PRO A 4 26.37 -11.66 -4.38
C PRO A 4 27.57 -10.75 -4.07
N ALA A 5 27.78 -9.71 -4.87
CA ALA A 5 28.87 -8.75 -4.64
C ALA A 5 28.63 -7.92 -3.37
N LEU A 6 27.38 -7.48 -3.15
CA LEU A 6 26.99 -6.75 -1.94
C LEU A 6 27.13 -7.63 -0.69
N LYS A 7 26.61 -8.86 -0.72
CA LYS A 7 26.72 -9.83 0.37
C LYS A 7 28.18 -10.11 0.75
N LYS A 8 29.04 -10.30 -0.25
CA LYS A 8 30.48 -10.49 -0.05
C LYS A 8 31.16 -9.25 0.54
N ALA A 9 30.85 -8.06 0.00
CA ALA A 9 31.40 -6.81 0.53
C ALA A 9 30.99 -6.58 1.98
N PHE A 10 29.72 -6.82 2.31
CA PHE A 10 29.20 -6.70 3.67
C PHE A 10 29.89 -7.66 4.64
N ALA A 11 30.06 -8.93 4.25
CA ALA A 11 30.80 -9.90 5.06
C ALA A 11 32.27 -9.48 5.29
N GLN A 12 32.95 -9.01 4.24
CA GLN A 12 34.34 -8.53 4.36
C GLN A 12 34.48 -7.30 5.25
N VAL A 13 33.49 -6.39 5.21
CA VAL A 13 33.45 -5.24 6.11
C VAL A 13 33.35 -5.74 7.56
N LEU A 14 32.37 -6.61 7.85
CA LEU A 14 32.18 -7.17 9.19
C LEU A 14 33.41 -7.96 9.68
N GLU A 15 34.12 -8.66 8.80
CA GLU A 15 35.37 -9.36 9.14
C GLU A 15 36.51 -8.40 9.52
N LYS A 16 36.68 -7.32 8.77
CA LYS A 16 37.81 -6.38 8.92
C LYS A 16 37.61 -5.32 10.00
N ILE A 17 36.40 -5.18 10.54
CA ILE A 17 36.11 -4.25 11.62
C ILE A 17 36.87 -4.70 12.89
N PRO A 18 37.71 -3.82 13.48
CA PRO A 18 38.39 -4.11 14.74
C PRO A 18 37.41 -4.36 15.88
N ASP A 19 37.76 -5.24 16.82
CA ASP A 19 36.93 -5.55 17.99
C ASP A 19 36.70 -4.33 18.91
N SER A 20 37.58 -3.31 18.82
CA SER A 20 37.42 -2.02 19.52
C SER A 20 36.24 -1.20 19.01
N THR A 21 35.81 -1.43 17.77
CA THR A 21 34.76 -0.64 17.11
C THR A 21 33.41 -1.29 17.38
N LYS A 22 32.52 -0.57 18.07
CA LYS A 22 31.14 -1.00 18.31
C LYS A 22 30.25 -0.56 17.15
N ILE A 23 29.43 -1.48 16.65
CA ILE A 23 28.51 -1.24 15.53
C ILE A 23 27.10 -1.60 15.96
N CYS A 24 26.13 -0.79 15.53
CA CYS A 24 24.72 -1.10 15.63
C CYS A 24 24.09 -0.99 14.24
N LEU A 25 23.41 -2.04 13.79
CA LEU A 25 22.67 -2.07 12.54
C LEU A 25 21.17 -2.02 12.84
N PHE A 26 20.46 -1.11 12.18
CA PHE A 26 19.00 -1.03 12.18
C PHE A 26 18.53 -1.34 10.77
N VAL A 27 17.77 -2.41 10.62
CA VAL A 27 17.33 -2.92 9.32
C VAL A 27 15.81 -2.96 9.32
N ASP A 28 15.20 -2.07 8.55
CA ASP A 28 13.75 -1.99 8.42
C ASP A 28 13.27 -2.69 7.13
N GLY A 29 12.07 -3.24 7.16
CA GLY A 29 11.44 -3.91 6.02
C GLY A 29 12.16 -5.16 5.56
N LEU A 30 12.61 -6.04 6.47
CA LEU A 30 13.27 -7.30 6.10
C LEU A 30 12.36 -8.19 5.23
N ASP A 31 11.06 -8.10 5.44
CA ASP A 31 10.02 -8.77 4.67
C ASP A 31 9.82 -8.20 3.27
N GLU A 32 10.41 -7.04 2.95
CA GLU A 32 10.43 -6.45 1.61
C GLU A 32 11.58 -6.96 0.74
N TYR A 33 12.52 -7.73 1.31
CA TYR A 33 13.59 -8.33 0.51
C TYR A 33 13.03 -9.28 -0.55
N ARG A 34 13.50 -9.11 -1.79
CA ARG A 34 13.16 -9.92 -2.97
C ARG A 34 14.44 -10.39 -3.63
N MET A 35 14.45 -11.63 -4.11
CA MET A 35 15.53 -12.11 -4.95
C MET A 35 15.39 -11.50 -6.36
N MET A 36 16.02 -10.34 -6.56
CA MET A 36 15.97 -9.55 -7.81
C MET A 36 16.48 -10.32 -9.03
N ASP A 37 17.42 -11.27 -8.85
CA ASP A 37 17.96 -12.08 -9.95
C ASP A 37 16.90 -12.99 -10.60
N ARG A 38 15.70 -13.10 -9.99
CA ARG A 38 14.56 -13.87 -10.48
C ARG A 38 13.28 -13.04 -10.67
N GLU A 39 13.38 -11.71 -10.78
CA GLU A 39 12.22 -10.80 -10.95
C GLU A 39 11.23 -11.22 -12.05
N LYS A 40 11.71 -11.91 -13.09
CA LYS A 40 10.91 -12.41 -14.21
C LYS A 40 10.06 -13.65 -13.88
N ASP A 41 10.31 -14.28 -12.74
CA ASP A 41 9.63 -15.50 -12.31
C ASP A 41 8.42 -15.17 -11.41
N TYR A 42 8.14 -13.89 -11.15
CA TYR A 42 7.06 -13.42 -10.28
C TYR A 42 5.75 -13.33 -11.07
N GLY A 43 4.75 -14.13 -10.69
CA GLY A 43 3.39 -13.97 -11.19
C GLY A 43 2.72 -12.69 -10.66
N GLN A 44 1.77 -12.13 -11.42
CA GLN A 44 1.01 -10.93 -11.00
C GLN A 44 0.23 -11.15 -9.68
N ASP A 45 -0.29 -12.35 -9.44
CA ASP A 45 -1.02 -12.67 -8.21
C ASP A 45 -0.08 -12.84 -7.00
N GLU A 46 1.18 -13.22 -7.23
CA GLU A 46 2.20 -13.34 -6.18
C GLU A 46 2.63 -11.96 -5.65
N MET A 47 2.60 -10.92 -6.50
CA MET A 47 2.85 -9.52 -6.07
C MET A 47 1.82 -8.98 -5.07
N HIS A 48 0.57 -9.44 -5.14
CA HIS A 48 -0.45 -9.06 -4.18
C HIS A 48 -0.19 -9.69 -2.80
N LEU A 49 0.26 -10.96 -2.76
CA LEU A 49 0.68 -11.64 -1.53
C LEU A 49 1.87 -10.95 -0.87
N LEU A 50 2.82 -10.45 -1.66
CA LEU A 50 3.97 -9.69 -1.18
C LEU A 50 3.58 -8.42 -0.43
N SER A 51 2.50 -7.77 -0.85
CA SER A 51 2.08 -6.48 -0.28
C SER A 51 1.07 -6.64 0.86
N PHE A 52 0.19 -7.64 0.80
CA PHE A 52 -0.98 -7.75 1.68
C PHE A 52 -1.32 -9.18 2.14
N GLY A 53 -0.53 -10.20 1.78
CA GLY A 53 -0.83 -11.60 2.08
C GLY A 53 -0.72 -11.92 3.57
N THR A 54 -1.67 -12.71 4.06
CA THR A 54 -1.62 -13.36 5.38
C THR A 54 -0.89 -14.70 5.30
N ASN A 55 -0.48 -15.25 6.45
CA ASN A 55 0.15 -16.57 6.52
C ASN A 55 -0.73 -17.70 5.93
N ASP A 56 -2.05 -17.53 5.87
CA ASP A 56 -2.95 -18.49 5.23
C ASP A 56 -2.99 -18.33 3.70
N ASP A 57 -2.81 -17.12 3.18
CA ASP A 57 -2.74 -16.87 1.73
C ASP A 57 -1.47 -17.47 1.10
N PHE A 58 -0.38 -17.55 1.86
CA PHE A 58 0.86 -18.24 1.44
C PHE A 58 0.70 -19.76 1.29
N LYS A 59 -0.28 -20.39 1.95
CA LYS A 59 -0.52 -21.85 1.83
C LYS A 59 -1.18 -22.22 0.50
N ALA A 60 -1.83 -21.27 -0.17
CA ALA A 60 -2.55 -21.51 -1.42
C ALA A 60 -1.61 -21.64 -2.65
N TYR A 61 -0.33 -21.26 -2.53
CA TYR A 61 0.61 -21.21 -3.66
C TYR A 61 1.95 -21.94 -3.36
N PRO A 62 1.98 -23.29 -3.47
CA PRO A 62 3.18 -24.10 -3.21
C PRO A 62 4.37 -23.81 -4.16
N GLU A 63 4.11 -23.23 -5.34
CA GLU A 63 5.14 -22.88 -6.33
C GLU A 63 5.87 -21.57 -6.01
N GLY A 64 5.33 -20.74 -5.10
CA GLY A 64 5.93 -19.48 -4.61
C GLY A 64 7.06 -19.65 -3.58
N ASN A 65 7.73 -20.81 -3.55
CA ASN A 65 8.79 -21.12 -2.58
C ASN A 65 9.94 -20.10 -2.62
N TRP A 66 10.17 -19.43 -3.75
CA TRP A 66 11.26 -18.47 -3.91
C TRP A 66 11.09 -17.21 -3.03
N ILE A 67 9.86 -16.79 -2.67
CA ILE A 67 9.64 -15.69 -1.70
C ILE A 67 10.17 -16.13 -0.35
N ARG A 68 9.73 -17.32 0.07
CA ARG A 68 10.13 -17.95 1.33
C ARG A 68 11.63 -18.17 1.36
N ASP A 69 12.22 -18.62 0.26
CA ASP A 69 13.66 -18.82 0.12
C ASP A 69 14.41 -17.49 0.22
N GLY A 70 13.85 -16.40 -0.32
CA GLY A 70 14.42 -15.06 -0.19
C GLY A 70 14.40 -14.57 1.25
N HIS A 71 13.27 -14.72 1.94
CA HIS A 71 13.15 -14.40 3.37
C HIS A 71 14.07 -15.25 4.25
N GLN A 72 14.21 -16.54 3.93
CA GLN A 72 15.16 -17.43 4.60
C GLN A 72 16.60 -17.01 4.33
N GLU A 73 16.93 -16.62 3.09
CA GLU A 73 18.27 -16.16 2.72
C GLU A 73 18.64 -14.91 3.53
N ILE A 74 17.80 -13.88 3.50
CA ILE A 74 18.09 -12.63 4.21
C ILE A 74 18.14 -12.84 5.73
N ALA A 75 17.25 -13.66 6.30
CA ALA A 75 17.28 -14.00 7.71
C ALA A 75 18.59 -14.71 8.09
N SER A 76 19.06 -15.65 7.26
CA SER A 76 20.31 -16.38 7.50
C SER A 76 21.53 -15.46 7.54
N ILE A 77 21.55 -14.38 6.73
CA ILE A 77 22.65 -13.41 6.75
C ILE A 77 22.78 -12.79 8.13
N PHE A 78 21.66 -12.34 8.72
CA PHE A 78 21.69 -11.70 10.02
C PHE A 78 21.93 -12.68 11.18
N GLN A 79 21.41 -13.91 11.10
CA GLN A 79 21.69 -14.95 12.09
C GLN A 79 23.18 -15.35 12.15
N ASN A 80 23.88 -15.28 11.03
CA ASN A 80 25.29 -15.69 10.94
C ASN A 80 26.26 -14.65 11.50
N ILE A 81 25.80 -13.44 11.82
CA ILE A 81 26.65 -12.39 12.40
C ILE A 81 26.79 -12.62 13.91
N LYS A 82 27.87 -13.32 14.30
CA LYS A 82 28.16 -13.66 15.70
C LYS A 82 29.37 -12.87 16.24
N LYS A 83 29.30 -11.54 16.19
CA LYS A 83 30.33 -10.64 16.71
C LYS A 83 29.86 -9.89 17.95
N SER A 84 30.65 -9.91 19.03
CA SER A 84 30.31 -9.28 20.31
C SER A 84 30.27 -7.75 20.25
N ASN A 85 31.01 -7.16 19.30
CA ASN A 85 31.04 -5.72 19.03
C ASN A 85 29.96 -5.26 18.04
N VAL A 86 29.09 -6.16 17.56
CA VAL A 86 28.01 -5.84 16.60
C VAL A 86 26.66 -6.13 17.25
N LYS A 87 25.78 -5.13 17.28
CA LYS A 87 24.37 -5.26 17.64
C LYS A 87 23.50 -5.08 16.40
N ILE A 88 22.41 -5.82 16.32
CA ILE A 88 21.51 -5.81 15.18
C ILE A 88 20.08 -5.72 15.70
N CYS A 89 19.33 -4.77 15.14
CA CYS A 89 17.89 -4.65 15.31
C CYS A 89 17.27 -4.77 13.92
N VAL A 90 16.43 -5.77 13.72
CA VAL A 90 15.70 -5.99 12.48
C VAL A 90 14.21 -5.77 12.72
N ALA A 91 13.52 -5.19 11.75
CA ALA A 91 12.07 -5.07 11.71
C ALA A 91 11.52 -5.80 10.48
N SER A 92 10.46 -6.56 10.70
CA SER A 92 9.74 -7.31 9.66
C SER A 92 8.29 -7.54 10.07
N ARG A 93 7.44 -7.90 9.11
CA ARG A 93 6.17 -8.59 9.40
C ARG A 93 6.40 -9.95 10.06
N GLU A 94 5.38 -10.47 10.75
CA GLU A 94 5.38 -11.77 11.42
C GLU A 94 5.16 -12.94 10.43
N LEU A 95 6.07 -13.05 9.46
CA LEU A 95 6.06 -14.13 8.48
C LEU A 95 6.76 -15.37 9.05
N ALA A 96 6.26 -16.55 8.70
CA ALA A 96 6.78 -17.82 9.19
C ALA A 96 8.32 -18.00 9.08
N PRO A 97 9.01 -17.57 8.01
CA PRO A 97 10.48 -17.65 7.93
C PRO A 97 11.19 -16.86 9.02
N PHE A 98 10.70 -15.66 9.34
CA PHE A 98 11.29 -14.79 10.36
C PHE A 98 10.94 -15.27 11.76
N GLU A 99 9.71 -15.73 11.98
CA GLU A 99 9.30 -16.35 13.24
C GLU A 99 10.18 -17.56 13.59
N ALA A 100 10.46 -18.41 12.61
CA ALA A 100 11.35 -19.55 12.77
C ALA A 100 12.82 -19.13 12.97
N ALA A 101 13.33 -18.20 12.15
CA ALA A 101 14.72 -17.77 12.22
C ALA A 101 15.04 -17.04 13.54
N PHE A 102 14.17 -16.16 14.00
CA PHE A 102 14.43 -15.32 15.17
C PHE A 102 13.73 -15.83 16.43
N ALA A 103 13.31 -17.10 16.46
CA ALA A 103 12.59 -17.73 17.58
C ALA A 103 13.24 -17.48 18.96
N THR A 104 14.57 -17.52 19.03
CA THR A 104 15.34 -17.37 20.27
C THR A 104 15.84 -15.94 20.51
N THR A 105 15.55 -15.00 19.61
CA THR A 105 16.04 -13.62 19.68
C THR A 105 15.04 -12.74 20.44
N PRO A 106 15.50 -11.78 21.27
CA PRO A 106 14.62 -10.77 21.87
C PRO A 106 13.82 -10.03 20.80
N ARG A 107 12.52 -9.83 21.04
CA ARG A 107 11.61 -9.23 20.06
C ARG A 107 10.59 -8.31 20.70
N LEU A 108 10.11 -7.35 19.92
CA LEU A 108 9.00 -6.47 20.26
C LEU A 108 7.90 -6.68 19.21
N ARG A 109 6.70 -7.05 19.67
CA ARG A 109 5.50 -7.13 18.81
C ARG A 109 4.77 -5.81 18.89
N ILE A 110 5.01 -4.93 17.92
CA ILE A 110 4.46 -3.57 17.95
C ILE A 110 2.93 -3.61 18.03
N HIS A 111 2.26 -4.50 17.30
CA HIS A 111 0.79 -4.63 17.35
C HIS A 111 0.24 -5.05 18.72
N GLU A 112 1.04 -5.73 19.56
CA GLU A 112 0.65 -6.03 20.95
C GLU A 112 0.85 -4.82 21.86
N LEU A 113 1.94 -4.08 21.64
CA LEU A 113 2.30 -2.91 22.45
C LEU A 113 1.37 -1.71 22.20
N THR A 114 0.81 -1.59 21.00
CA THR A 114 -0.07 -0.47 20.62
C THR A 114 -1.54 -0.71 20.95
N LYS A 115 -1.93 -1.89 21.50
CA LYS A 115 -3.33 -2.21 21.81
C LYS A 115 -3.98 -1.19 22.74
N ALA A 116 -3.28 -0.82 23.82
CA ALA A 116 -3.78 0.15 24.79
C ALA A 116 -3.95 1.56 24.16
N ASP A 117 -2.99 1.97 23.33
CA ASP A 117 -3.04 3.27 22.64
C ASP A 117 -4.18 3.32 21.63
N ILE A 118 -4.37 2.24 20.85
CA ILE A 118 -5.49 2.11 19.91
C ILE A 118 -6.81 2.14 20.68
N HIS A 119 -6.94 1.36 21.76
CA HIS A 119 -8.16 1.36 22.57
C HIS A 119 -8.50 2.77 23.07
N ASN A 120 -7.52 3.45 23.68
CA ASN A 120 -7.69 4.81 24.20
C ASN A 120 -8.03 5.81 23.10
N TYR A 121 -7.40 5.69 21.94
CA TYR A 121 -7.71 6.52 20.78
C TYR A 121 -9.16 6.31 20.31
N VAL A 122 -9.60 5.07 20.15
CA VAL A 122 -10.96 4.75 19.68
C VAL A 122 -11.99 5.25 20.70
N TYR A 123 -11.81 4.87 21.97
CA TYR A 123 -12.72 5.24 23.04
C TYR A 123 -12.86 6.76 23.16
N SER A 124 -11.75 7.49 23.25
CA SER A 124 -11.77 8.95 23.38
C SER A 124 -12.39 9.66 22.17
N ARG A 125 -12.27 9.10 20.97
CA ARG A 125 -12.85 9.67 19.74
C ARG A 125 -14.34 9.38 19.61
N LEU A 126 -14.82 8.23 20.09
CA LEU A 126 -16.23 7.86 20.04
C LEU A 126 -17.03 8.46 21.21
N MET A 127 -16.42 8.59 22.40
CA MET A 127 -17.00 9.17 23.63
C MET A 127 -16.70 10.66 23.82
N GLY A 128 -16.53 11.42 22.74
CA GLY A 128 -16.35 12.88 22.82
C GLY A 128 -17.55 13.59 23.48
N GLU A 129 -17.36 14.87 23.85
CA GLU A 129 -18.32 15.67 24.61
C GLU A 129 -19.76 15.58 24.07
N GLY A 130 -20.71 15.24 24.95
CA GLY A 130 -22.14 15.16 24.66
C GLY A 130 -22.60 13.80 24.12
N ARG A 131 -21.70 12.86 23.84
CA ARG A 131 -22.05 11.51 23.36
C ARG A 131 -22.36 10.54 24.50
N GLU A 132 -21.97 10.87 25.73
CA GLU A 132 -22.30 10.12 26.95
C GLU A 132 -23.81 10.03 27.24
N TYR A 133 -24.63 10.88 26.61
CA TYR A 133 -26.09 10.83 26.73
C TYR A 133 -26.75 9.83 25.78
N PHE A 134 -26.03 9.37 24.75
CA PHE A 134 -26.56 8.53 23.68
C PHE A 134 -26.00 7.10 23.70
N TYR A 135 -24.79 6.92 24.25
CA TYR A 135 -24.09 5.64 24.26
C TYR A 135 -23.57 5.31 25.65
N ASP A 136 -23.71 4.05 26.05
CA ASP A 136 -23.16 3.57 27.31
C ASP A 136 -21.63 3.39 27.25
N ALA A 137 -20.97 3.63 28.38
CA ALA A 137 -19.52 3.55 28.46
C ALA A 137 -18.99 2.13 28.24
N ASP A 138 -19.71 1.09 28.67
CA ASP A 138 -19.27 -0.29 28.51
C ASP A 138 -19.51 -0.79 27.08
N GLU A 139 -20.60 -0.37 26.44
CA GLU A 139 -20.85 -0.62 25.01
C GLU A 139 -19.74 0.00 24.13
N MET A 140 -19.31 1.21 24.44
CA MET A 140 -18.24 1.89 23.70
C MET A 140 -16.86 1.26 23.93
N LYS A 141 -16.62 0.67 25.11
CA LYS A 141 -15.43 -0.16 25.34
C LYS A 141 -15.46 -1.42 24.49
N GLU A 142 -16.60 -2.08 24.37
CA GLU A 142 -16.73 -3.28 23.53
C GLU A 142 -16.45 -2.98 22.05
N ILE A 143 -16.93 -1.83 21.55
CA ILE A 143 -16.55 -1.34 20.22
C ILE A 143 -15.04 -1.10 20.12
N ALA A 144 -14.44 -0.43 21.11
CA ALA A 144 -13.00 -0.18 21.12
C ALA A 144 -12.18 -1.47 21.12
N ASP A 145 -12.54 -2.46 21.94
CA ASP A 145 -11.93 -3.79 21.96
C ASP A 145 -12.06 -4.50 20.61
N THR A 146 -13.24 -4.40 19.99
CA THR A 146 -13.48 -4.96 18.66
C THR A 146 -12.61 -4.29 17.60
N VAL A 147 -12.45 -2.97 17.64
CA VAL A 147 -11.55 -2.24 16.74
C VAL A 147 -10.09 -2.64 16.96
N VAL A 148 -9.63 -2.73 18.21
CA VAL A 148 -8.26 -3.17 18.55
C VAL A 148 -7.98 -4.56 17.98
N LYS A 149 -8.93 -5.49 18.14
CA LYS A 149 -8.81 -6.85 17.63
C LYS A 149 -8.72 -6.90 16.11
N HIS A 150 -9.48 -6.05 15.41
CA HIS A 150 -9.49 -6.01 13.95
C HIS A 150 -8.32 -5.23 13.34
N ALA A 151 -7.76 -4.28 14.07
CA ALA A 151 -6.71 -3.42 13.56
C ALA A 151 -5.38 -4.15 13.32
N GLU A 152 -5.09 -5.21 14.08
CA GLU A 152 -3.79 -5.92 14.05
C GLU A 152 -2.59 -4.96 14.10
N GLY A 153 -2.72 -3.84 14.83
CA GLY A 153 -1.71 -2.79 14.96
C GLY A 153 -1.69 -1.72 13.86
N VAL A 154 -2.53 -1.82 12.83
CA VAL A 154 -2.59 -0.88 11.70
C VAL A 154 -3.38 0.39 12.07
N PHE A 155 -2.68 1.42 12.56
CA PHE A 155 -3.31 2.65 13.05
C PHE A 155 -4.08 3.42 11.97
N LEU A 156 -3.67 3.34 10.70
CA LEU A 156 -4.41 3.96 9.60
C LEU A 156 -5.80 3.34 9.43
N TRP A 157 -5.90 2.01 9.57
CA TRP A 157 -7.17 1.30 9.54
C TRP A 157 -8.08 1.76 10.69
N VAL A 158 -7.52 1.84 11.90
CA VAL A 158 -8.22 2.36 13.10
C VAL A 158 -8.80 3.74 12.83
N ARG A 159 -7.98 4.66 12.29
CA ARG A 159 -8.41 6.04 12.02
C ARG A 159 -9.60 6.08 11.05
N LEU A 160 -9.53 5.33 9.95
CA LEU A 160 -10.59 5.28 8.94
C LEU A 160 -11.88 4.68 9.51
N VAL A 161 -11.77 3.59 10.27
CA VAL A 161 -12.92 2.94 10.91
C VAL A 161 -13.57 3.85 11.95
N VAL A 162 -12.78 4.51 12.79
CA VAL A 162 -13.31 5.48 13.77
C VAL A 162 -14.04 6.61 13.06
N GLU A 163 -13.54 7.11 11.94
CA GLU A 163 -14.22 8.15 11.16
C GLU A 163 -15.57 7.68 10.60
N GLU A 164 -15.63 6.45 10.07
CA GLU A 164 -16.88 5.84 9.61
C GLU A 164 -17.89 5.62 10.76
N LEU A 165 -17.43 5.17 11.92
CA LEU A 165 -18.29 5.04 13.11
C LEU A 165 -18.78 6.40 13.62
N ARG A 166 -17.93 7.43 13.57
CA ARG A 166 -18.33 8.79 13.96
C ARG A 166 -19.39 9.38 13.03
N LYS A 167 -19.29 9.15 11.72
CA LYS A 167 -20.35 9.52 10.78
C LYS A 167 -21.66 8.81 11.14
N GLY A 168 -21.61 7.52 11.47
CA GLY A 168 -22.77 6.79 11.96
C GLY A 168 -23.42 7.42 13.20
N GLN A 169 -22.61 7.84 14.17
CA GLN A 169 -23.11 8.57 15.34
C GLN A 169 -23.76 9.91 14.97
N ASP A 170 -23.16 10.64 14.01
CA ASP A 170 -23.69 11.92 13.54
C ASP A 170 -25.01 11.74 12.73
N ASP A 171 -25.18 10.58 12.08
CA ASP A 171 -26.41 10.15 11.39
C ASP A 171 -27.48 9.59 12.35
N GLY A 172 -27.17 9.45 13.65
CA GLY A 172 -28.09 8.97 14.68
C GLY A 172 -28.18 7.45 14.83
N ASP A 173 -27.16 6.71 14.38
CA ASP A 173 -27.07 5.26 14.53
C ASP A 173 -27.13 4.83 16.01
N ARG A 174 -27.85 3.73 16.28
CA ARG A 174 -27.82 3.07 17.58
C ARG A 174 -26.55 2.24 17.74
N ILE A 175 -26.28 1.79 18.95
CA ILE A 175 -25.10 0.96 19.24
C ILE A 175 -25.07 -0.30 18.36
N GLU A 176 -26.22 -0.93 18.14
CA GLU A 176 -26.32 -2.16 17.34
C GLU A 176 -25.98 -1.90 15.88
N ASP A 177 -26.33 -0.73 15.35
CA ASP A 177 -26.03 -0.30 13.99
C ASP A 177 -24.52 -0.07 13.83
N LEU A 178 -23.88 0.59 14.81
CA LEU A 178 -22.43 0.81 14.83
C LEU A 178 -21.66 -0.52 14.90
N CYS A 179 -22.09 -1.44 15.76
CA CYS A 179 -21.53 -2.78 15.85
C CYS A 179 -21.70 -3.56 14.54
N ALA A 180 -22.89 -3.50 13.93
CA ALA A 180 -23.15 -4.15 12.65
C ALA A 180 -22.33 -3.55 11.51
N LYS A 181 -22.10 -2.23 11.49
CA LYS A 181 -21.19 -1.56 10.56
C LYS A 181 -19.76 -2.05 10.76
N LEU A 182 -19.26 -2.02 11.99
CA LEU A 182 -17.89 -2.45 12.34
C LEU A 182 -17.60 -3.88 11.89
N ILE A 183 -18.50 -4.84 12.14
CA ILE A 183 -18.33 -6.24 11.76
C ILE A 183 -18.25 -6.43 10.24
N LYS A 184 -18.91 -5.56 9.46
CA LYS A 184 -18.94 -5.60 8.00
C LYS A 184 -17.74 -4.90 7.35
N LEU A 185 -16.92 -4.17 8.12
CA LEU A 185 -15.76 -3.49 7.56
C LEU A 185 -14.65 -4.51 7.24
N PRO A 186 -14.01 -4.40 6.06
CA PRO A 186 -12.81 -5.17 5.76
C PRO A 186 -11.72 -4.92 6.79
N LYS A 187 -11.00 -5.98 7.18
CA LYS A 187 -9.90 -5.90 8.15
C LYS A 187 -8.59 -5.44 7.52
N THR A 188 -8.45 -5.61 6.21
CA THR A 188 -7.29 -5.18 5.44
C THR A 188 -7.53 -3.79 4.84
N LEU A 189 -6.48 -2.97 4.80
CA LEU A 189 -6.53 -1.67 4.12
C LEU A 189 -6.67 -1.84 2.60
N GLY A 190 -5.72 -2.59 2.01
CA GLY A 190 -5.66 -2.87 0.59
C GLY A 190 -6.34 -4.20 0.22
N GLY A 191 -6.25 -4.51 -1.08
CA GLY A 191 -6.83 -5.70 -1.69
C GLY A 191 -8.19 -5.46 -2.32
N ARG A 192 -8.65 -6.42 -3.12
CA ARG A 192 -9.91 -6.32 -3.89
C ARG A 192 -11.11 -6.08 -2.99
N ASP A 193 -11.12 -6.71 -1.82
CA ASP A 193 -12.17 -6.58 -0.81
C ASP A 193 -11.73 -5.73 0.40
N GLY A 194 -10.66 -4.93 0.24
CA GLY A 194 -10.08 -4.11 1.30
C GLY A 194 -10.86 -2.83 1.60
N LEU A 195 -10.50 -2.17 2.70
CA LEU A 195 -11.17 -0.95 3.15
C LEU A 195 -11.08 0.18 2.11
N TYR A 196 -9.96 0.33 1.40
CA TYR A 196 -9.85 1.33 0.33
C TYR A 196 -10.83 1.09 -0.81
N MET A 197 -11.00 -0.16 -1.24
CA MET A 197 -11.95 -0.49 -2.30
C MET A 197 -13.37 -0.21 -1.86
N ARG A 198 -13.72 -0.58 -0.62
CA ARG A 198 -15.02 -0.23 -0.03
C ARG A 198 -15.25 1.28 0.02
N MET A 199 -14.25 2.07 0.41
CA MET A 199 -14.37 3.54 0.45
C MET A 199 -14.58 4.13 -0.94
N VAL A 200 -13.86 3.63 -1.95
CA VAL A 200 -14.03 4.05 -3.35
C VAL A 200 -15.43 3.68 -3.85
N ASP A 201 -15.90 2.46 -3.57
CA ASP A 201 -17.21 2.00 -4.01
C ASP A 201 -18.38 2.76 -3.38
N MET A 202 -18.19 3.26 -2.15
CA MET A 202 -19.18 4.08 -1.44
C MET A 202 -19.04 5.59 -1.75
N SER A 203 -17.99 6.00 -2.46
CA SER A 203 -17.73 7.42 -2.75
C SER A 203 -18.70 7.95 -3.81
N PRO A 204 -19.34 9.10 -3.61
CA PRO A 204 -20.08 9.79 -4.67
C PRO A 204 -19.19 10.14 -5.88
N SER A 205 -17.89 10.32 -5.65
CA SER A 205 -16.90 10.67 -6.69
C SER A 205 -16.11 9.45 -7.18
N ARG A 206 -16.77 8.28 -7.23
CA ARG A 206 -16.14 7.01 -7.60
C ARG A 206 -15.62 7.03 -9.04
N ASP A 207 -16.42 7.58 -9.96
CA ASP A 207 -16.08 7.55 -11.39
C ASP A 207 -14.90 8.46 -11.68
N GLU A 208 -14.81 9.64 -11.05
CA GLU A 208 -13.65 10.53 -11.12
C GLU A 208 -12.41 9.87 -10.50
N ALA A 209 -12.55 9.23 -9.34
CA ALA A 209 -11.44 8.52 -8.71
C ALA A 209 -10.88 7.40 -9.61
N ILE A 210 -11.75 6.63 -10.27
CA ILE A 210 -11.34 5.58 -11.21
C ILE A 210 -10.58 6.18 -12.41
N LYS A 211 -11.08 7.28 -12.99
CA LYS A 211 -10.40 7.98 -14.10
C LYS A 211 -9.00 8.43 -13.67
N LEU A 212 -8.87 9.03 -12.49
CA LEU A 212 -7.58 9.48 -11.95
C LEU A 212 -6.61 8.31 -11.69
N PHE A 213 -7.10 7.21 -11.11
CA PHE A 213 -6.27 6.02 -10.89
C PHE A 213 -5.79 5.43 -12.21
N GLN A 214 -6.64 5.35 -13.23
CA GLN A 214 -6.23 4.89 -14.55
C GLN A 214 -5.15 5.80 -15.14
N LEU A 215 -5.31 7.12 -15.07
CA LEU A 215 -4.30 8.05 -15.55
C LEU A 215 -2.96 7.83 -14.86
N VAL A 216 -2.93 7.75 -13.53
CA VAL A 216 -1.68 7.52 -12.79
C VAL A 216 -1.05 6.16 -13.15
N LEU A 217 -1.85 5.09 -13.24
CA LEU A 217 -1.35 3.73 -13.49
C LEU A 217 -0.83 3.52 -14.92
N TYR A 218 -1.41 4.19 -15.91
CA TYR A 218 -1.01 4.03 -17.33
C TYR A 218 0.08 5.01 -17.78
N HIS A 219 0.42 6.01 -16.98
CA HIS A 219 1.51 6.92 -17.31
C HIS A 219 2.86 6.40 -16.82
N ARG A 220 3.87 6.38 -17.72
CA ARG A 220 5.25 6.01 -17.37
C ARG A 220 5.89 6.95 -16.33
N ASN A 221 5.43 8.19 -16.29
CA ASN A 221 5.81 9.17 -15.27
C ASN A 221 4.52 9.70 -14.64
N PRO A 222 4.43 9.83 -13.31
CA PRO A 222 3.22 10.32 -12.67
C PRO A 222 2.83 11.68 -13.28
N PRO A 223 1.56 11.86 -13.70
CA PRO A 223 1.08 13.14 -14.25
C PRO A 223 1.21 14.24 -13.19
N ASP A 224 1.48 15.46 -13.63
CA ASP A 224 1.44 16.63 -12.73
C ASP A 224 0.02 16.86 -12.20
N LEU A 225 -0.08 17.48 -11.01
CA LEU A 225 -1.36 17.73 -10.36
C LEU A 225 -2.32 18.55 -11.23
N ASP A 226 -1.80 19.44 -12.07
CA ASP A 226 -2.61 20.23 -13.01
C ASP A 226 -3.32 19.32 -14.03
N VAL A 227 -2.62 18.31 -14.56
CA VAL A 227 -3.18 17.34 -15.51
C VAL A 227 -4.27 16.51 -14.85
N LEU A 228 -4.05 16.08 -13.61
CA LEU A 228 -5.04 15.34 -12.83
C LEU A 228 -6.27 16.20 -12.51
N PHE A 229 -6.06 17.48 -12.18
CA PHE A 229 -7.14 18.43 -11.91
C PHE A 229 -8.06 18.61 -13.13
N TYR A 230 -7.49 18.89 -14.30
CA TYR A 230 -8.29 19.05 -15.53
C TYR A 230 -8.96 17.76 -16.00
N ALA A 231 -8.37 16.60 -15.71
CA ALA A 231 -8.96 15.32 -16.03
C ALA A 231 -10.13 14.92 -15.10
N ALA A 232 -10.14 15.42 -13.86
CA ALA A 232 -11.22 15.18 -12.90
C ALA A 232 -12.48 16.00 -13.17
N ASP A 233 -12.33 17.20 -13.77
CA ASP A 233 -13.43 18.16 -14.00
C ASP A 233 -14.24 17.88 -15.28
N ASP A 234 -14.10 16.69 -15.87
CA ASP A 234 -14.77 16.27 -17.11
C ASP A 234 -14.65 17.22 -18.32
N LEU A 235 -13.71 18.17 -18.29
CA LEU A 235 -13.32 19.00 -19.43
C LEU A 235 -12.66 18.19 -20.57
N TYR A 236 -12.53 16.87 -20.39
CA TYR A 236 -12.09 15.88 -21.37
C TYR A 236 -13.25 15.05 -21.98
N GLU A 237 -14.51 15.46 -21.82
CA GLU A 237 -15.65 14.71 -22.39
C GLU A 237 -15.79 14.76 -23.93
N SER A 238 -14.97 15.52 -24.65
CA SER A 238 -15.16 15.66 -26.11
C SER A 238 -14.34 14.70 -26.97
N ASP A 239 -13.89 13.54 -26.48
CA ASP A 239 -13.43 12.51 -27.41
C ASP A 239 -13.38 11.09 -26.82
N ASN A 240 -14.33 10.25 -27.23
CA ASN A 240 -14.25 8.79 -27.09
C ASN A 240 -12.99 8.19 -27.76
N SER A 241 -12.17 8.99 -28.44
CA SER A 241 -10.90 8.58 -29.03
C SER A 241 -9.87 8.14 -27.98
N ILE A 242 -9.86 8.72 -26.77
CA ILE A 242 -8.87 8.36 -25.73
C ILE A 242 -9.23 7.01 -25.08
N MET A 243 -10.50 6.78 -24.74
CA MET A 243 -10.94 5.48 -24.23
C MET A 243 -10.84 4.36 -25.28
N ASN A 244 -11.12 4.67 -26.55
CA ASN A 244 -10.88 3.74 -27.66
C ASN A 244 -9.39 3.50 -27.90
N PHE A 245 -8.53 4.52 -27.77
CA PHE A 245 -7.07 4.38 -27.85
C PHE A 245 -6.53 3.49 -26.73
N PHE A 246 -7.02 3.61 -25.50
CA PHE A 246 -6.61 2.73 -24.39
C PHE A 246 -7.14 1.29 -24.54
N ASN A 247 -8.35 1.11 -25.08
CA ASN A 247 -8.87 -0.22 -25.42
C ASN A 247 -8.09 -0.88 -26.57
N ASP A 248 -7.69 -0.10 -27.58
CA ASP A 248 -6.82 -0.57 -28.67
C ASP A 248 -5.42 -0.92 -28.14
N GLN A 249 -4.86 -0.13 -27.22
CA GLN A 249 -3.59 -0.44 -26.54
C GLN A 249 -3.67 -1.71 -25.68
N LYS A 250 -4.83 -2.02 -25.08
CA LYS A 250 -5.05 -3.28 -24.35
C LYS A 250 -5.03 -4.50 -25.29
N SER A 251 -5.51 -4.34 -26.53
CA SER A 251 -5.42 -5.37 -27.57
C SER A 251 -4.01 -5.50 -28.18
N LEU A 252 -3.27 -4.39 -28.27
CA LEU A 252 -1.89 -4.33 -28.75
C LEU A 252 -0.87 -4.80 -27.71
N ALA A 253 -1.08 -4.53 -26.43
CA ALA A 253 -0.21 -5.00 -25.34
C ALA A 253 -0.29 -6.53 -25.14
N LEU A 254 -1.43 -7.15 -25.51
CA LEU A 254 -1.56 -8.61 -25.55
C LEU A 254 -0.81 -9.26 -26.72
N SER A 255 -0.42 -8.48 -27.74
CA SER A 255 0.22 -8.96 -28.97
C SER A 255 1.66 -8.46 -29.19
N ALA A 256 2.12 -7.47 -28.43
CA ALA A 256 3.42 -6.83 -28.64
C ALA A 256 4.38 -7.05 -27.47
N GLU A 257 4.78 -8.31 -27.27
CA GLU A 257 6.02 -8.65 -26.57
C GLU A 257 7.27 -8.33 -27.42
N ILE A 258 7.14 -7.70 -28.59
CA ILE A 258 8.25 -7.50 -29.53
C ILE A 258 8.20 -6.10 -30.19
N GLN A 259 9.25 -5.33 -29.91
CA GLN A 259 9.86 -4.24 -30.72
C GLN A 259 9.40 -2.76 -30.60
N ASN A 260 10.30 -2.02 -29.92
CA ASN A 260 10.92 -0.74 -30.30
C ASN A 260 10.17 0.60 -30.20
N ASP A 261 10.78 1.42 -29.33
CA ASP A 261 10.68 2.82 -28.90
C ASP A 261 10.49 3.94 -29.96
N ARG A 262 10.04 3.63 -31.18
CA ARG A 262 9.82 4.63 -32.24
C ARG A 262 8.38 5.17 -32.28
N HIS A 263 7.39 4.33 -31.98
CA HIS A 263 5.98 4.74 -31.91
C HIS A 263 5.69 5.68 -30.73
N LEU A 264 6.34 5.48 -29.58
CA LEU A 264 6.11 6.30 -28.39
C LEU A 264 6.55 7.77 -28.56
N ARG A 265 7.52 8.05 -29.45
CA ARG A 265 7.97 9.41 -29.78
C ARG A 265 6.98 10.13 -30.70
N ALA A 266 6.39 9.42 -31.67
CA ALA A 266 5.35 9.96 -32.53
C ALA A 266 4.10 10.32 -31.71
N VAL A 267 3.68 9.43 -30.79
CA VAL A 267 2.55 9.65 -29.89
C VAL A 267 2.80 10.85 -28.95
N LYS A 268 3.99 11.00 -28.38
CA LYS A 268 4.34 12.21 -27.59
C LYS A 268 4.27 13.50 -28.39
N GLN A 269 4.52 13.45 -29.70
CA GLN A 269 4.55 14.62 -30.57
C GLN A 269 3.13 15.01 -31.03
N GLU A 270 2.27 14.03 -31.31
CA GLU A 270 0.85 14.25 -31.60
C GLU A 270 0.07 14.75 -30.38
N VAL A 271 0.29 14.17 -29.19
CA VAL A 271 -0.34 14.63 -27.95
C VAL A 271 0.07 16.08 -27.65
N LYS A 272 1.36 16.43 -27.78
CA LYS A 272 1.82 17.82 -27.63
C LYS A 272 1.20 18.77 -28.64
N PHE A 273 1.04 18.35 -29.89
CA PHE A 273 0.44 19.18 -30.94
C PHE A 273 -1.04 19.44 -30.66
N PHE A 274 -1.77 18.43 -30.21
CA PHE A 274 -3.19 18.52 -29.87
C PHE A 274 -3.41 19.45 -28.67
N THR A 275 -2.60 19.34 -27.62
CA THR A 275 -2.65 20.25 -26.46
C THR A 275 -2.40 21.71 -26.85
N ILE A 276 -1.44 21.97 -27.75
CA ILE A 276 -1.12 23.35 -28.18
C ILE A 276 -2.23 23.95 -29.05
N GLU A 277 -2.82 23.17 -29.96
CA GLU A 277 -3.94 23.64 -30.77
C GLU A 277 -5.21 23.90 -29.97
N GLN A 278 -5.55 23.04 -29.02
CA GLN A 278 -6.71 23.26 -28.14
C GLN A 278 -6.51 24.46 -27.21
N THR A 279 -5.30 24.63 -26.67
CA THR A 279 -4.98 25.80 -25.83
C THR A 279 -5.11 27.11 -26.61
N LYS A 280 -4.64 27.14 -27.88
CA LYS A 280 -4.83 28.31 -28.77
C LYS A 280 -6.29 28.59 -29.09
N ARG A 281 -7.09 27.56 -29.39
CA ARG A 281 -8.53 27.73 -29.66
C ARG A 281 -9.29 28.25 -28.44
N ASN A 282 -8.92 27.82 -27.23
CA ASN A 282 -9.54 28.26 -26.00
C ASN A 282 -9.16 29.71 -25.65
N LEU A 283 -7.91 30.12 -25.91
CA LEU A 283 -7.47 31.52 -25.80
C LEU A 283 -8.19 32.44 -26.79
N ASP A 284 -8.31 32.04 -28.06
CA ASP A 284 -9.03 32.80 -29.09
C ASP A 284 -10.54 32.94 -28.78
N GLN A 285 -11.13 31.99 -28.06
CA GLN A 285 -12.52 32.07 -27.61
C GLN A 285 -12.71 32.97 -26.39
N LEU A 286 -11.70 33.05 -25.51
CA LEU A 286 -11.69 33.97 -24.36
C LEU A 286 -11.49 35.42 -24.80
N GLU A 287 -10.62 35.68 -25.78
CA GLU A 287 -10.39 37.03 -26.33
C GLU A 287 -11.60 37.59 -27.09
N ARG A 288 -12.49 36.73 -27.62
CA ARG A 288 -13.74 37.16 -28.28
C ARG A 288 -14.90 37.43 -27.30
N ARG A 289 -14.72 37.12 -26.02
CA ARG A 289 -15.72 37.31 -24.95
C ARG A 289 -15.41 38.51 -24.04
N LEU A 290 -14.28 39.18 -24.25
CA LEU A 290 -13.89 40.47 -23.67
C LEU A 290 -14.10 41.59 -24.70
#